data_AF-A0A7Y7QSM6-F1
#
_entry.id   AF-A0A7Y7QSM6-F1
#
_cell.length_a   1.000
_cell.length_b   1.000
_cell.length_c   1.000
_cell.angle_alpha   90.00
_cell.angle_beta   90.00
_cell.angle_gamma   90.00
#
_symmetry.space_group_name_H-M   'P 1'
#
loop_
_entity.id
_entity.type
_entity.pdbx_description
1 polymer ?
#
loop_
_entity_poly.entity_id
_entity_poly.type
_entity_poly.pdbx_seq_one_letter_code
_entity_poly.pdbx_strand_id
1 'polypeptide(L)'
;MVAAIISALAAIIASAGAIILTKAKERDAIWRAKKLTYYEEFFGAASGIVGAATPLDAKVRFANAVNNLHLIASQDVISSLHRFTDEISEGNAAAFTQKRHDQLWSELVWEIRFDLGDAPGPREDFRAKLWASGVGANVAELV
;
A
#
# COMPACT_ATOMS: atom_id res chain seq x y z
N MET A 1 -32.39 46.46 -6.61
CA MET A 1 -32.84 45.55 -5.52
C MET A 1 -32.70 44.09 -5.92
N VAL A 2 -33.33 43.62 -7.02
CA VAL A 2 -33.25 42.21 -7.47
C VAL A 2 -31.80 41.73 -7.69
N ALA A 3 -30.96 42.52 -8.35
CA ALA A 3 -29.55 42.17 -8.57
C ALA A 3 -28.76 41.99 -7.27
N ALA A 4 -29.01 42.82 -6.25
CA ALA A 4 -28.33 42.71 -4.95
C ALA A 4 -28.74 41.43 -4.20
N ILE A 5 -30.02 41.03 -4.29
CA ILE A 5 -30.54 39.80 -3.69
C ILE A 5 -29.91 38.58 -4.39
N ILE A 6 -29.84 38.58 -5.72
CA ILE A 6 -29.22 37.50 -6.50
C ILE A 6 -27.73 37.38 -6.16
N SER A 7 -27.00 38.49 -6.09
CA SER A 7 -25.58 38.48 -5.73
C SER A 7 -25.34 37.98 -4.30
N ALA A 8 -26.19 38.39 -3.35
CA ALA A 8 -26.09 37.90 -1.97
C ALA A 8 -26.33 36.39 -1.87
N LEU A 9 -27.35 35.87 -2.57
CA LEU A 9 -27.63 34.43 -2.64
C LEU A 9 -26.49 33.65 -3.31
N ALA A 10 -25.94 34.17 -4.42
CA ALA A 10 -24.82 33.55 -5.11
C ALA A 10 -23.57 33.48 -4.21
N ALA A 11 -23.29 34.53 -3.43
CA ALA A 11 -22.17 34.54 -2.48
C ALA A 11 -22.34 33.51 -1.35
N ILE A 12 -23.55 33.35 -0.82
CA ILE A 12 -23.86 32.35 0.22
C ILE A 12 -23.66 30.93 -0.33
N ILE A 13 -24.20 30.65 -1.53
CA ILE A 13 -24.08 29.34 -2.18
C ILE A 13 -22.61 29.03 -2.49
N ALA A 14 -21.86 29.99 -3.05
CA ALA A 14 -20.45 29.82 -3.36
C ALA A 14 -19.61 29.54 -2.09
N SER A 15 -19.85 30.29 -1.01
CA SER A 15 -19.17 30.10 0.27
C SER A 15 -19.47 28.72 0.89
N ALA A 16 -20.75 28.33 0.94
CA ALA A 16 -21.14 27.02 1.45
C ALA A 16 -20.53 25.88 0.61
N GLY A 17 -20.53 26.01 -0.72
CA GLY A 17 -19.89 25.07 -1.63
C GLY A 17 -18.39 24.94 -1.38
N ALA A 18 -17.69 26.07 -1.23
CA ALA A 18 -16.27 26.08 -0.91
C ALA A 18 -15.96 25.35 0.41
N ILE A 19 -16.75 25.58 1.46
CA ILE A 19 -16.56 24.91 2.77
C ILE A 19 -16.76 23.40 2.65
N ILE A 20 -17.78 22.94 1.92
CA ILE A 20 -18.05 21.52 1.72
C ILE A 20 -16.89 20.86 0.95
N LEU A 21 -16.41 21.50 -0.12
CA LEU A 21 -15.28 21.00 -0.91
C LEU A 21 -13.99 20.94 -0.09
N THR A 22 -13.71 21.95 0.73
CA THR A 22 -12.55 21.96 1.63
C THR A 22 -12.63 20.80 2.62
N LYS A 23 -13.77 20.62 3.30
CA LYS A 23 -13.96 19.50 4.24
C LYS A 23 -13.88 18.13 3.55
N ALA A 24 -14.31 18.01 2.30
CA ALA A 24 -14.17 16.77 1.54
C ALA A 24 -12.69 16.46 1.28
N LYS A 25 -11.91 17.44 0.83
CA LYS A 25 -10.47 17.30 0.61
C LYS A 25 -9.71 16.97 1.90
N GLU A 26 -10.09 17.57 3.03
CA GLU A 26 -9.51 17.25 4.34
C GLU A 26 -9.75 15.79 4.72
N ARG A 27 -10.97 15.28 4.57
CA ARG A 27 -11.27 13.86 4.84
C ARG A 27 -10.50 12.93 3.93
N ASP A 28 -10.40 13.26 2.65
CA ASP A 28 -9.63 12.46 1.70
C ASP A 28 -8.13 12.46 2.02
N ALA A 29 -7.59 13.58 2.49
CA ALA A 29 -6.21 13.68 2.93
C ALA A 29 -5.95 12.85 4.20
N ILE A 30 -6.85 12.93 5.19
CA ILE A 30 -6.80 12.12 6.41
C ILE A 30 -6.88 10.63 6.06
N TRP A 31 -7.77 10.26 5.14
CA TRP A 31 -7.92 8.87 4.69
C TRP A 31 -6.67 8.34 3.99
N ARG A 32 -6.07 9.13 3.08
CA ARG A 32 -4.80 8.78 2.42
C ARG A 32 -3.65 8.65 3.41
N ALA A 33 -3.55 9.57 4.38
CA ALA A 33 -2.53 9.51 5.42
C ALA A 33 -2.68 8.23 6.27
N LYS A 34 -3.91 7.87 6.66
CA LYS A 34 -4.18 6.63 7.38
C LYS A 34 -3.76 5.41 6.56
N LYS A 35 -4.15 5.33 5.28
CA LYS A 35 -3.74 4.25 4.38
C LYS A 35 -2.22 4.13 4.28
N LEU A 36 -1.52 5.25 4.11
CA LEU A 36 -0.06 5.29 4.03
C LEU A 36 0.58 4.64 5.25
N THR A 37 0.10 4.93 6.46
CA THR A 37 0.62 4.30 7.69
C THR A 37 0.49 2.76 7.67
N TYR A 38 -0.64 2.22 7.22
CA TYR A 38 -0.81 0.77 7.11
C TYR A 38 0.09 0.15 6.04
N TYR A 39 0.26 0.85 4.91
CA TYR A 39 1.16 0.40 3.86
C TYR A 39 2.63 0.45 4.31
N GLU A 40 3.08 1.53 4.96
CA GLU A 40 4.43 1.63 5.52
C GLU A 40 4.71 0.50 6.53
N GLU A 41 3.77 0.18 7.41
CA GLU A 41 3.90 -0.95 8.34
C GLU A 41 4.00 -2.29 7.59
N PHE A 42 3.20 -2.48 6.52
CA PHE A 42 3.31 -3.66 5.67
C PHE A 42 4.68 -3.76 4.98
N PHE A 43 5.20 -2.69 4.39
CA PHE A 43 6.54 -2.70 3.77
C PHE A 43 7.64 -2.95 4.80
N GLY A 44 7.52 -2.36 5.99
CA GLY A 44 8.44 -2.61 7.11
C GLY A 44 8.42 -4.07 7.56
N ALA A 45 7.24 -4.67 7.69
CA ALA A 45 7.09 -6.08 8.03
C ALA A 45 7.58 -7.01 6.91
N ALA A 46 7.29 -6.68 5.64
CA ALA A 46 7.75 -7.42 4.47
C ALA A 46 9.27 -7.45 4.38
N SER A 47 9.93 -6.30 4.64
CA SER A 47 11.40 -6.23 4.71
C SER A 47 11.99 -7.14 5.79
N GLY A 48 11.26 -7.38 6.88
CA GLY A 48 11.71 -8.23 7.98
C GLY A 48 11.67 -9.74 7.67
N ILE A 49 10.93 -10.15 6.64
CA ILE A 49 10.80 -11.56 6.25
C ILE A 49 11.68 -11.97 5.08
N VAL A 50 12.50 -11.06 4.54
CA VAL A 50 13.38 -11.37 3.41
C VAL A 50 14.67 -12.05 3.89
N GLY A 51 15.00 -13.19 3.28
CA GLY A 51 16.26 -13.91 3.54
C GLY A 51 16.05 -15.33 4.07
N ALA A 52 17.16 -16.06 4.29
CA ALA A 52 17.13 -17.49 4.62
C ALA A 52 16.81 -17.79 6.11
N ALA A 53 16.93 -16.81 7.00
CA ALA A 53 16.77 -17.00 8.44
C ALA A 53 15.83 -15.96 9.06
N THR A 54 14.54 -16.04 8.73
CA THR A 54 13.51 -15.14 9.24
C THR A 54 13.07 -15.51 10.66
N PRO A 55 13.21 -14.60 11.66
CA PRO A 55 12.71 -14.81 13.01
C PRO A 55 11.18 -14.99 13.08
N LEU A 56 10.70 -15.74 14.08
CA LEU A 56 9.26 -16.02 14.24
C LEU A 56 8.44 -14.74 14.47
N ASP A 57 8.96 -13.80 15.25
CA ASP A 57 8.32 -12.52 15.50
C ASP A 57 8.16 -11.68 14.22
N ALA A 58 9.15 -11.74 13.31
CA ALA A 58 9.05 -11.10 11.99
C ALA A 58 7.95 -11.73 11.12
N LYS A 59 7.83 -13.08 11.13
CA LYS A 59 6.74 -13.79 10.44
C LYS A 59 5.37 -13.39 11.00
N VAL A 60 5.22 -13.32 12.33
CA VAL A 60 3.98 -12.91 13.00
C VAL A 60 3.64 -11.46 12.66
N ARG A 61 4.62 -10.55 12.69
CA ARG A 61 4.42 -9.14 12.31
C ARG A 61 3.95 -9.01 10.87
N PHE A 62 4.56 -9.75 9.94
CA PHE A 62 4.13 -9.77 8.55
C PHE A 62 2.70 -10.27 8.38
N ALA A 63 2.34 -11.38 9.02
CA ALA A 63 0.97 -11.92 8.98
C ALA A 63 -0.06 -10.90 9.53
N ASN A 64 0.27 -10.23 10.64
CA ASN A 64 -0.60 -9.18 11.20
C ASN A 64 -0.75 -7.98 10.24
N ALA A 65 0.35 -7.55 9.60
CA ALA A 65 0.29 -6.45 8.63
C ALA A 65 -0.58 -6.82 7.42
N VAL A 66 -0.40 -8.02 6.87
CA VAL A 66 -1.25 -8.56 5.77
C VAL A 66 -2.72 -8.56 6.18
N ASN A 67 -3.06 -9.06 7.38
CA ASN A 67 -4.43 -9.10 7.87
C ASN A 67 -5.02 -7.68 8.03
N ASN A 68 -4.24 -6.74 8.54
CA ASN A 68 -4.69 -5.35 8.69
C ASN A 68 -5.00 -4.67 7.35
N LEU A 69 -4.28 -5.01 6.27
CA LEU A 69 -4.56 -4.44 4.94
C LEU A 69 -5.98 -4.78 4.45
N HIS A 70 -6.57 -5.90 4.85
CA HIS A 70 -7.93 -6.27 4.47
C HIS A 70 -9.00 -5.31 4.98
N LEU A 71 -8.70 -4.51 6.00
CA LEU A 71 -9.63 -3.52 6.57
C LEU A 71 -9.62 -2.18 5.81
N ILE A 72 -8.54 -1.87 5.10
CA ILE A 72 -8.28 -0.51 4.59
C ILE A 72 -8.00 -0.45 3.10
N ALA A 73 -7.44 -1.52 2.53
CA ALA A 73 -6.99 -1.56 1.15
C ALA A 73 -8.15 -1.74 0.16
N SER A 74 -7.95 -1.31 -1.08
CA SER A 74 -8.90 -1.60 -2.17
C SER A 74 -8.91 -3.09 -2.51
N GLN A 75 -9.96 -3.52 -3.22
CA GLN A 75 -10.07 -4.91 -3.67
C GLN A 75 -8.92 -5.31 -4.62
N ASP A 76 -8.42 -4.39 -5.44
CA ASP A 76 -7.30 -4.64 -6.37
C ASP A 76 -5.98 -4.88 -5.62
N VAL A 77 -5.76 -4.11 -4.54
CA VAL A 77 -4.63 -4.33 -3.62
C VAL A 77 -4.78 -5.68 -2.94
N ILE A 78 -5.97 -6.03 -2.42
CA ILE A 78 -6.21 -7.31 -1.74
C ILE A 78 -5.96 -8.49 -2.70
N SER A 79 -6.44 -8.41 -3.94
CA SER A 79 -6.23 -9.45 -4.95
C SER A 79 -4.75 -9.63 -5.28
N SER A 80 -4.01 -8.53 -5.46
CA SER A 80 -2.57 -8.58 -5.73
C SER A 80 -1.78 -9.06 -4.51
N LEU A 81 -2.23 -8.71 -3.31
CA LEU A 81 -1.66 -9.15 -2.05
C LEU A 81 -1.78 -10.67 -1.90
N HIS A 82 -2.96 -11.24 -2.14
CA HIS A 82 -3.18 -12.69 -2.09
C HIS A 82 -2.29 -13.43 -3.08
N ARG A 83 -2.23 -12.95 -4.34
CA ARG A 83 -1.36 -13.55 -5.35
C ARG A 83 0.10 -13.53 -4.93
N PHE A 84 0.56 -12.43 -4.32
CA PHE A 84 1.93 -12.35 -3.79
C PHE A 84 2.14 -13.28 -2.59
N THR A 85 1.23 -13.31 -1.62
CA THR A 85 1.35 -14.16 -0.43
C THR A 85 1.29 -15.66 -0.76
N ASP A 86 0.50 -16.04 -1.77
CA ASP A 86 0.42 -17.41 -2.27
C ASP A 86 1.76 -17.83 -2.89
N GLU A 87 2.40 -16.95 -3.67
CA GLU A 87 3.71 -17.21 -4.28
C GLU A 87 4.79 -17.46 -3.22
N ILE A 88 4.81 -16.65 -2.15
CA ILE A 88 5.81 -16.75 -1.07
C ILE A 88 5.41 -17.73 0.04
N SER A 89 4.28 -18.43 -0.10
CA SER A 89 3.82 -19.39 0.90
C SER A 89 4.76 -20.60 0.98
N GLU A 90 4.92 -21.17 2.17
CA GLU A 90 5.75 -22.38 2.37
C GLU A 90 5.26 -23.56 1.52
N GLY A 91 3.96 -23.64 1.24
CA GLY A 91 3.36 -24.66 0.37
C GLY A 91 3.71 -24.53 -1.12
N ASN A 92 4.16 -23.34 -1.58
CA ASN A 92 4.53 -23.07 -2.96
C ASN A 92 6.06 -23.14 -3.20
N ALA A 93 6.85 -23.53 -2.20
CA ALA A 93 8.31 -23.50 -2.27
C ALA A 93 8.90 -24.26 -3.48
N ALA A 94 8.25 -25.34 -3.94
CA ALA A 94 8.71 -26.13 -5.10
C ALA A 94 8.50 -25.43 -6.46
N ALA A 95 7.53 -24.50 -6.55
CA ALA A 95 7.19 -23.79 -7.78
C ALA A 95 7.64 -22.31 -7.77
N PHE A 96 8.21 -21.86 -6.65
CA PHE A 96 8.71 -20.50 -6.48
C PHE A 96 9.75 -20.12 -7.54
N THR A 97 9.61 -18.91 -8.10
CA THR A 97 10.68 -18.32 -8.93
C THR A 97 10.91 -16.84 -8.61
N GLN A 98 12.17 -16.41 -8.59
CA GLN A 98 12.51 -15.00 -8.34
C GLN A 98 11.84 -14.05 -9.34
N LYS A 99 11.71 -14.47 -10.61
CA LYS A 99 11.05 -13.67 -11.64
C LYS A 99 9.56 -13.46 -11.34
N ARG A 100 8.87 -14.51 -10.89
CA ARG A 100 7.45 -14.43 -10.53
C ARG A 100 7.24 -13.62 -9.27
N HIS A 101 8.08 -13.82 -8.26
CA HIS A 101 8.15 -12.98 -7.06
C HIS A 101 8.27 -11.49 -7.40
N ASP A 102 9.29 -11.10 -8.18
CA ASP A 102 9.54 -9.69 -8.54
C ASP A 102 8.38 -9.10 -9.36
N GLN A 103 7.76 -9.90 -10.23
CA GLN A 103 6.58 -9.49 -11.00
C GLN A 103 5.38 -9.21 -10.08
N LEU A 104 5.04 -10.15 -9.20
CA LEU A 104 3.91 -10.02 -8.26
C LEU A 104 4.14 -8.90 -7.25
N TRP A 105 5.38 -8.72 -6.80
CA TRP A 105 5.76 -7.60 -5.95
C TRP A 105 5.56 -6.26 -6.68
N SER A 106 6.06 -6.13 -7.91
CA SER A 106 5.86 -4.92 -8.73
C SER A 106 4.37 -4.61 -8.91
N GLU A 107 3.56 -5.64 -9.15
CA GLU A 107 2.13 -5.55 -9.30
C GLU A 107 1.44 -5.04 -8.02
N LEU A 108 1.75 -5.64 -6.87
CA LEU A 108 1.24 -5.23 -5.57
C LEU A 108 1.62 -3.78 -5.23
N VAL A 109 2.89 -3.41 -5.42
CA VAL A 109 3.36 -2.05 -5.13
C VAL A 109 2.68 -1.03 -6.05
N TRP A 110 2.44 -1.37 -7.32
CA TRP A 110 1.70 -0.51 -8.23
C TRP A 110 0.26 -0.28 -7.74
N GLU A 111 -0.45 -1.35 -7.36
CA GLU A 111 -1.83 -1.24 -6.85
C GLU A 111 -1.91 -0.42 -5.56
N ILE A 112 -0.94 -0.58 -4.65
CA ILE A 112 -0.86 0.22 -3.42
C ILE A 112 -0.69 1.71 -3.75
N ARG A 113 0.20 2.03 -4.68
CA ARG A 113 0.43 3.42 -5.11
C ARG A 113 -0.77 4.01 -5.83
N PHE A 114 -1.44 3.21 -6.65
CA PHE A 114 -2.70 3.60 -7.29
C PHE A 114 -3.80 3.87 -6.25
N ASP A 115 -3.92 3.00 -5.23
CA ASP A 115 -4.90 3.16 -4.14
C ASP A 115 -4.64 4.41 -3.25
N LEU A 116 -3.38 4.85 -3.16
CA LEU A 116 -3.00 6.12 -2.52
C LEU A 116 -3.29 7.34 -3.42
N GLY A 117 -3.56 7.14 -4.70
CA GLY A 117 -3.74 8.19 -5.70
C GLY A 117 -2.44 8.73 -6.30
N ASP A 118 -1.35 7.95 -6.25
CA ASP A 118 -0.02 8.29 -6.78
C ASP A 118 0.52 7.17 -7.69
N ALA A 119 -0.26 6.81 -8.70
CA ALA A 119 0.11 5.76 -9.64
C ALA A 119 1.38 6.15 -10.43
N PRO A 120 2.44 5.31 -10.45
CA PRO A 120 3.74 5.66 -11.01
C PRO A 120 3.81 5.70 -12.55
N GLY A 121 2.69 5.56 -13.25
CA GLY A 121 2.61 5.39 -14.70
C GLY A 121 1.95 4.06 -15.09
N PRO A 122 2.15 3.60 -16.35
CA PRO A 122 1.63 2.32 -16.82
C PRO A 122 2.13 1.14 -15.96
N ARG A 123 1.24 0.20 -15.69
CA ARG A 123 1.52 -0.96 -14.81
C ARG A 123 2.59 -1.87 -15.40
N GLU A 124 2.54 -2.05 -16.71
CA GLU A 124 3.45 -2.87 -17.50
C GLU A 124 4.91 -2.38 -17.47
N ASP A 125 5.14 -1.10 -17.20
CA ASP A 125 6.49 -0.49 -17.16
C ASP A 125 7.04 -0.42 -15.74
N PHE A 126 6.16 -0.42 -14.74
CA PHE A 126 6.57 -0.29 -13.34
C PHE A 126 7.31 -1.53 -12.84
N ARG A 127 8.46 -1.31 -12.20
CA ARG A 127 9.28 -2.37 -11.59
C ARG A 127 9.66 -1.96 -10.18
N ALA A 128 9.24 -2.75 -9.20
CA ALA A 128 9.70 -2.67 -7.83
C ALA A 128 10.39 -3.98 -7.45
N LYS A 129 11.35 -3.89 -6.54
CA LYS A 129 12.00 -5.07 -5.97
C LYS A 129 12.09 -4.91 -4.47
N LEU A 130 11.76 -5.97 -3.75
CA LEU A 130 12.01 -6.06 -2.33
C LEU A 130 13.49 -6.40 -2.16
N TRP A 131 14.22 -5.55 -1.43
CA TRP A 131 15.66 -5.67 -1.26
C TRP A 131 16.00 -6.18 0.13
N ALA A 132 17.05 -7.00 0.23
CA ALA A 132 17.67 -7.40 1.48
C ALA A 132 19.17 -7.11 1.42
N SER A 133 19.72 -6.61 2.53
CA SER A 133 21.14 -6.24 2.66
C SER A 133 22.10 -7.42 2.77
N GLY A 134 21.60 -8.66 2.82
CA GLY A 134 22.42 -9.86 3.04
C GLY A 134 22.83 -10.10 4.50
N VAL A 135 22.42 -9.25 5.45
CA VAL A 135 22.75 -9.40 6.87
C VAL A 135 22.31 -10.77 7.42
N GLY A 136 21.18 -11.31 6.96
CA GLY A 136 20.71 -12.64 7.37
C GLY A 136 21.61 -13.81 6.94
N ALA A 137 22.42 -13.65 5.88
CA ALA A 137 23.41 -14.65 5.48
C ALA A 137 24.70 -14.54 6.31
N ASN A 138 25.15 -13.30 6.56
CA ASN A 138 26.40 -13.04 7.30
C ASN A 138 26.31 -13.37 8.79
N VAL A 139 25.10 -13.34 9.38
CA VAL A 139 24.90 -13.70 10.79
C VAL A 139 24.86 -15.22 10.99
N ALA A 140 24.45 -15.98 9.96
CA ALA A 140 24.45 -17.45 10.02
C ALA A 140 25.86 -18.06 9.96
N GLU A 141 26.86 -17.35 9.43
CA GLU A 141 28.28 -17.77 9.46
C GLU A 141 28.99 -17.46 10.79
N LEU A 142 28.35 -16.72 11.70
CA LEU A 142 28.91 -16.30 12.98
C LEU A 142 28.39 -17.10 14.20
N VAL A 143 27.65 -18.19 13.96
CA VAL A 143 27.12 -19.11 15.00
C VAL A 143 27.63 -20.52 14.78
#